data_AF-A0A833DLK5-F1
#
_entry.id   AF-A0A833DLK5-F1
#
_cell.length_a   1.000
_cell.length_b   1.000
_cell.length_c   1.000
_cell.angle_alpha   90.00
_cell.angle_beta   90.00
_cell.angle_gamma   90.00
#
_symmetry.space_group_name_H-M   'P 1'
#
loop_
_entity.id
_entity.type
_entity.pdbx_description
1 polymer ?
#
loop_
_entity_poly.entity_id
_entity_poly.type
_entity_poly.pdbx_seq_one_letter_code
_entity_poly.pdbx_strand_id
1 'polypeptide(L)'
;LPFSIDIDTQSITLEKGQTANVMLYVISPAYDFTRSVTVNSSTTSLFSDIVIASEPKELYLSDGSKTISIQITASENALSGTHKVLLGAYNNEIAVSQFITVIIV
;
A
#
# COMPACT_ATOMS: atom_id res chain seq x y z
N LEU A 1 -3.60 -0.64 19.64
CA LEU A 1 -3.26 -1.63 18.59
C LEU A 1 -1.75 -1.84 18.60
N PRO A 2 -1.25 -3.05 18.31
CA PRO A 2 0.18 -3.33 18.26
C PRO A 2 0.95 -2.51 17.20
N PHE A 3 0.26 -2.03 16.16
CA PHE A 3 0.73 -1.01 15.23
C PHE A 3 -0.47 -0.30 14.60
N SER A 4 -0.22 0.82 13.93
CA SER A 4 -1.18 1.47 13.03
C SER A 4 -0.53 1.75 11.68
N ILE A 5 -1.32 2.21 10.71
CA ILE A 5 -0.81 2.65 9.42
C ILE A 5 -1.33 4.03 9.04
N ASP A 6 -0.58 4.71 8.19
CA ASP A 6 -1.01 5.93 7.50
C ASP A 6 -0.54 5.91 6.04
N ILE A 7 -1.18 6.70 5.18
CA ILE A 7 -0.85 6.79 3.75
C ILE A 7 -0.72 8.27 3.37
N ASP A 8 0.34 8.62 2.63
CA ASP A 8 0.63 10.00 2.23
C ASP A 8 -0.42 10.63 1.31
N THR A 9 -1.20 9.81 0.61
CA THR A 9 -2.29 10.24 -0.26
C THR A 9 -3.53 9.37 -0.13
N GLN A 10 -4.69 9.98 -0.39
CA GLN A 10 -5.98 9.29 -0.48
C GLN A 10 -6.41 9.04 -1.93
N SER A 11 -5.77 9.70 -2.90
CA SER A 11 -6.12 9.56 -4.32
C SER A 11 -4.93 9.83 -5.24
N ILE A 12 -4.83 9.07 -6.32
CA ILE A 12 -3.89 9.29 -7.41
C ILE A 12 -4.61 9.24 -8.76
N THR A 13 -4.08 9.99 -9.73
CA THR A 13 -4.51 9.92 -11.14
C THR A 13 -3.34 9.42 -11.97
N LEU A 14 -3.59 8.42 -12.81
CA LEU A 14 -2.59 7.77 -13.66
C LEU A 14 -3.06 7.76 -15.11
N GLU A 15 -2.17 8.15 -16.01
CA GLU A 15 -2.31 7.80 -17.42
C GLU A 15 -1.96 6.31 -17.62
N LYS A 16 -2.44 5.72 -18.72
CA LYS A 16 -2.11 4.34 -19.09
C LYS A 16 -0.60 4.17 -19.27
N GLY A 17 -0.03 3.15 -18.63
CA GLY A 17 1.42 2.92 -18.57
C GLY A 17 2.14 3.71 -17.47
N GLN A 18 1.47 4.64 -16.77
CA GLN A 18 2.09 5.44 -15.73
C GLN A 18 2.18 4.66 -14.40
N THR A 19 3.25 4.94 -13.65
CA THR A 19 3.44 4.47 -12.27
C THR A 19 3.49 5.65 -11.32
N ALA A 20 2.82 5.54 -10.17
CA ALA A 20 2.98 6.43 -9.04
C ALA A 20 3.51 5.68 -7.82
N ASN A 21 4.23 6.41 -6.96
CA ASN A 21 4.65 5.92 -5.66
C ASN A 21 3.69 6.46 -4.60
N VAL A 22 3.23 5.57 -3.72
CA VAL A 22 2.41 5.87 -2.55
C VAL A 22 3.17 5.42 -1.32
N MET A 23 3.35 6.29 -0.33
CA MET A 23 4.05 5.96 0.90
C MET A 23 3.08 5.35 1.90
N LEU A 24 3.33 4.12 2.31
CA LEU A 24 2.66 3.49 3.44
C LEU A 24 3.57 3.63 4.67
N TYR A 25 3.07 4.32 5.68
CA TYR A 25 3.70 4.45 6.98
C TYR A 25 3.16 3.36 7.91
N VAL A 26 4.04 2.51 8.44
CA VAL A 26 3.71 1.57 9.50
C VAL A 26 4.25 2.14 10.82
N ILE A 27 3.33 2.47 11.71
CA ILE A 27 3.62 3.22 12.94
C ILE A 27 3.65 2.24 14.11
N SER A 28 4.82 2.11 14.73
CA SER A 28 4.98 1.36 15.97
C SER A 28 4.62 2.24 17.18
N PRO A 29 3.80 1.76 18.14
CA PRO A 29 3.49 2.51 19.34
C PRO A 29 4.65 2.54 20.36
N ALA A 30 5.64 1.65 20.22
CA ALA A 30 6.78 1.55 21.13
C ALA A 30 8.07 1.15 20.40
N TYR A 31 9.21 1.58 20.95
CA TYR A 31 10.55 1.30 20.40
C TYR A 31 10.99 -0.17 20.56
N ASP A 32 10.27 -0.98 21.34
CA ASP A 32 10.59 -2.39 21.62
C ASP A 32 9.67 -3.39 20.89
N PHE A 33 8.91 -2.93 19.88
CA PHE A 33 8.04 -3.78 19.09
C PHE A 33 8.86 -4.64 18.11
N THR A 34 9.42 -5.73 18.64
CA THR A 34 10.29 -6.70 17.96
C THR A 34 9.50 -7.68 17.08
N ARG A 35 8.59 -7.16 16.25
CA ARG A 35 7.74 -7.99 15.39
C ARG A 35 7.87 -7.59 13.95
N SER A 36 7.90 -8.59 13.09
CA SER A 36 7.76 -8.37 11.67
C SER A 36 6.30 -8.14 11.32
N VAL A 37 6.09 -7.25 10.36
CA VAL A 37 4.81 -7.06 9.69
C VAL A 37 5.01 -7.30 8.20
N THR A 38 3.99 -7.86 7.56
CA THR A 38 3.99 -8.08 6.12
C THR A 38 3.06 -7.09 5.45
N VAL A 39 3.56 -6.41 4.43
CA VAL A 39 2.81 -5.48 3.59
C VAL A 39 1.89 -6.28 2.67
N ASN A 40 0.63 -5.85 2.61
CA ASN A 40 -0.37 -6.43 1.73
C ASN A 40 -1.11 -5.35 0.93
N SER A 41 -1.59 -5.75 -0.24
CA SER A 41 -2.39 -4.89 -1.10
C SER A 41 -3.46 -5.70 -1.83
N SER A 42 -4.53 -5.01 -2.25
CA SER A 42 -5.61 -5.57 -3.07
C SER A 42 -6.22 -4.46 -3.92
N THR A 43 -6.81 -4.79 -5.06
CA THR A 43 -7.46 -3.83 -5.96
C THR A 43 -8.87 -4.29 -6.33
N THR A 44 -9.78 -3.35 -6.58
CA THR A 44 -11.10 -3.62 -7.19
C THR A 44 -11.08 -3.54 -8.71
N SER A 45 -9.94 -3.23 -9.32
CA SER A 45 -9.78 -3.23 -10.78
C SER A 45 -9.80 -4.65 -11.34
N LEU A 46 -9.92 -4.77 -12.67
CA LEU A 46 -9.60 -6.03 -13.32
C LEU A 46 -8.13 -6.37 -13.07
N PHE A 47 -7.80 -7.66 -13.10
CA PHE A 47 -6.47 -8.20 -12.78
C PHE A 47 -5.35 -7.56 -13.61
N SER A 48 -5.66 -7.05 -14.80
CA SER A 48 -4.70 -6.45 -15.74
C SER A 48 -4.61 -4.93 -15.69
N ASP A 49 -5.55 -4.22 -15.05
CA ASP A 49 -5.62 -2.75 -15.16
C ASP A 49 -4.67 -2.05 -14.20
N ILE A 50 -4.52 -2.59 -12.99
CA ILE A 50 -3.65 -2.04 -11.94
C ILE A 50 -2.71 -3.13 -11.45
N VAL A 51 -1.41 -2.84 -11.50
CA VAL A 51 -0.36 -3.66 -10.89
C VAL A 51 0.17 -2.94 -9.66
N ILE A 52 0.32 -3.66 -8.55
CA ILE A 52 0.83 -3.13 -7.28
C ILE A 52 2.10 -3.89 -6.92
N ALA A 53 3.19 -3.15 -6.71
CA ALA A 53 4.47 -3.71 -6.29
C ALA A 53 4.99 -2.99 -5.04
N SER A 54 5.63 -3.74 -4.14
CA SER A 54 6.24 -3.19 -2.92
C SER A 54 7.44 -4.04 -2.51
N GLU A 55 8.58 -3.40 -2.27
CA GLU A 55 9.79 -4.06 -1.75
C GLU A 55 10.44 -3.19 -0.66
N PRO A 56 10.82 -3.77 0.50
CA PRO A 56 10.62 -5.17 0.90
C PRO A 56 9.19 -5.45 1.38
N LYS A 57 8.69 -6.68 1.19
CA LYS A 57 7.33 -7.05 1.65
C LYS A 57 7.24 -7.25 3.17
N GLU A 58 8.33 -7.57 3.83
CA GLU A 58 8.41 -7.74 5.28
C GLU A 58 9.18 -6.56 5.90
N LEU A 59 8.64 -5.99 6.97
CA LEU A 59 9.22 -4.87 7.70
C LEU A 59 9.44 -5.28 9.15
N TYR A 60 10.64 -5.02 9.66
CA TYR A 60 10.98 -5.21 11.07
C TYR A 60 10.86 -3.88 11.79
N LEU A 61 9.98 -3.79 12.78
CA LEU A 61 9.68 -2.55 13.52
C LEU A 61 10.57 -2.36 14.78
N SER A 62 11.62 -3.17 14.92
CA SER A 62 12.49 -3.22 16.11
C SER A 62 13.27 -1.94 16.42
N ASP A 63 13.42 -1.06 15.42
CA ASP A 63 14.06 0.25 15.53
C ASP A 63 13.06 1.40 15.32
N GLY A 64 11.76 1.10 15.37
CA GLY A 64 10.66 2.06 15.30
C GLY A 64 9.80 1.94 14.05
N SER A 65 9.05 3.02 13.76
CA SER A 65 8.16 3.12 12.61
C SER A 65 8.92 2.99 11.29
N LYS A 66 8.27 2.39 10.28
CA LYS A 66 8.83 2.17 8.95
C LYS A 66 7.97 2.82 7.88
N THR A 67 8.61 3.22 6.79
CA THR A 67 7.95 3.70 5.59
C THR A 67 8.31 2.77 4.44
N ILE A 68 7.32 2.41 3.63
CA ILE A 68 7.52 1.66 2.40
C ILE A 68 6.91 2.41 1.23
N SER A 69 7.64 2.46 0.12
CA SER A 69 7.14 2.96 -1.16
C SER A 69 6.40 1.83 -1.87
N ILE A 70 5.11 2.04 -2.14
CA ILE A 70 4.26 1.15 -2.91
C ILE A 70 4.12 1.73 -4.31
N GLN A 71 4.54 0.98 -5.31
CA GLN A 71 4.38 1.32 -6.71
C GLN A 71 3.01 0.86 -7.19
N ILE A 72 2.23 1.78 -7.74
CA ILE A 72 0.94 1.51 -8.36
C ILE A 72 1.04 1.92 -9.82
N THR A 73 0.90 0.93 -10.69
CA THR A 73 1.04 1.10 -12.14
C THR A 73 -0.30 0.85 -12.81
N ALA A 74 -0.75 1.81 -13.62
CA ALA A 74 -1.84 1.59 -14.57
C ALA A 74 -1.26 0.91 -15.81
N SER A 75 -1.84 -0.21 -16.22
CA SER A 75 -1.43 -0.91 -17.44
C SER A 75 -1.65 -0.06 -18.69
N GLU A 76 -0.85 -0.27 -19.74
CA GLU A 76 -1.01 0.40 -21.04
C GLU A 76 -2.39 0.16 -21.66
N ASN A 77 -2.97 -1.02 -21.39
CA ASN A 77 -4.27 -1.41 -21.91
C ASN A 77 -5.39 -1.26 -20.87
N ALA A 78 -5.13 -0.55 -19.77
CA ALA A 78 -6.12 -0.36 -18.71
C ALA A 78 -7.35 0.38 -19.23
N LEU A 79 -8.51 0.00 -18.71
CA LEU A 79 -9.73 0.75 -18.92
C LEU A 79 -9.71 2.01 -18.04
N SER A 80 -10.06 3.15 -18.64
CA SER A 80 -10.22 4.38 -17.87
C SER A 80 -11.37 4.22 -16.88
N GLY A 81 -11.21 4.71 -15.66
CA GLY A 81 -12.15 4.44 -14.58
C GLY A 81 -11.63 4.82 -13.21
N THR A 82 -12.49 4.62 -12.20
CA THR A 82 -12.17 4.86 -10.80
C THR A 82 -12.16 3.54 -10.04
N HIS A 83 -11.03 3.23 -9.43
CA HIS A 83 -10.79 1.98 -8.71
C HIS A 83 -10.38 2.26 -7.27
N LYS A 84 -10.64 1.30 -6.39
CA LYS A 84 -10.12 1.33 -5.02
C LYS A 84 -8.95 0.37 -4.90
N VAL A 85 -7.87 0.86 -4.32
CA VAL A 85 -6.71 0.05 -3.94
C VAL A 85 -6.62 0.03 -2.43
N LEU A 86 -6.67 -1.16 -1.84
CA LEU A 86 -6.41 -1.39 -0.42
C LEU A 86 -4.91 -1.56 -0.21
N LEU A 87 -4.34 -0.79 0.71
CA LEU A 87 -2.96 -0.90 1.15
C LEU A 87 -2.94 -1.14 2.66
N GLY A 88 -2.08 -2.05 3.13
CA GLY A 88 -2.04 -2.37 4.54
C GLY A 88 -0.81 -3.14 4.97
N ALA A 89 -0.83 -3.51 6.25
CA ALA A 89 0.14 -4.41 6.85
C ALA A 89 -0.57 -5.35 7.83
N TYR A 90 -0.05 -6.56 7.96
CA TYR A 90 -0.57 -7.56 8.89
C TYR A 90 0.55 -8.31 9.63
N ASN A 91 0.19 -8.90 10.76
CA ASN A 91 0.99 -9.88 11.47
C ASN A 91 0.07 -11.00 12.00
N ASN A 92 0.56 -11.83 12.92
CA ASN A 92 -0.21 -12.95 13.48
C ASN A 92 -1.36 -12.53 14.42
N GLU A 93 -1.50 -11.24 14.75
CA GLU A 93 -2.54 -10.74 15.66
C GLU A 93 -3.59 -9.88 14.94
N ILE A 94 -3.15 -8.97 14.07
CA ILE A 94 -4.04 -8.02 13.40
C ILE A 94 -3.63 -7.79 11.95
N ALA A 95 -4.59 -7.33 11.16
CA ALA A 95 -4.39 -6.70 9.87
C ALA A 95 -4.99 -5.29 9.91
N VAL A 96 -4.23 -4.29 9.46
CA VAL A 96 -4.69 -2.90 9.35
C VAL A 96 -4.51 -2.45 7.91
N SER A 97 -5.54 -1.83 7.34
CA SER A 97 -5.55 -1.44 5.92
C SER A 97 -6.41 -0.22 5.67
N GLN A 98 -6.02 0.60 4.69
CA GLN A 98 -6.77 1.75 4.22
C GLN A 98 -6.92 1.69 2.69
N PHE A 99 -7.98 2.30 2.17
CA PHE A 99 -8.18 2.39 0.72
C PHE A 99 -7.72 3.76 0.21
N ILE A 100 -7.07 3.75 -0.95
CA ILE A 100 -6.90 4.93 -1.79
C ILE A 100 -7.74 4.80 -3.05
N THR A 101 -8.03 5.94 -3.68
CA THR A 101 -8.69 6.01 -4.97
C THR A 101 -7.65 6.10 -6.08
N VAL A 102 -7.77 5.26 -7.11
CA VAL A 102 -6.94 5.32 -8.32
C VAL A 102 -7.84 5.67 -9.49
N ILE A 103 -7.55 6.79 -10.14
CA ILE A 103 -8.26 7.25 -11.33
C ILE A 103 -7.36 7.00 -12.53
N ILE A 104 -7.79 6.14 -13.44
CA ILE A 104 -7.10 5.90 -14.71
C ILE A 104 -7.76 6.78 -15.76
N VAL A 105 -6.96 7.62 -16.43
CA VAL A 105 -7.41 8.51 -17.51
C VAL A 105 -6.92 8.01 -18.87
#